data_AF-Q4N0N8-F1
#
_entry.id   AF-Q4N0N8-F1
#
_cell.length_a   1.000
_cell.length_b   1.000
_cell.length_c   1.000
_cell.angle_alpha   90.00
_cell.angle_beta   90.00
_cell.angle_gamma   90.00
#
_symmetry.space_group_name_H-M   'P 1'
#
loop_
_entity.id
_entity.type
_entity.pdbx_description
1 polymer ?
#
loop_
_entity_poly.entity_id
_entity_poly.type
_entity_poly.pdbx_seq_one_letter_code
_entity_poly.pdbx_strand_id
1 'polypeptide(L)'
;MAIFLKFNRNINYVKSINFGKKLNFSILSTKIIKSRRMFQNPCQNCKCRSSNSPLNCYNRDFSTSNNLPVEFNSKFVEVFPKSSQNGSESLVKFKRLDDLSNLLRVTESNLLKSDGTNVKFLNVPPEVLTGLTSLAFSEIMHFLRTEHLAQLRKVFDDPESSDNDRFVSMQLLKNACISAGKVLPGCQDTGTAIVIGKRGNFIFSENDANSITKGVYDSYMNKNFRYSQMSALSMYEEVNTKCNLPAQVELYSQDGTDYEFLFIAKGGGSANKTFLYQQTKSVLNEKMLVDFLMDQIKTIGTSACPPYHLAIVIGGLSSEMTLKTVKLASCKYLDTLPTQGNTFGNAFRDLNFENTILQKTREIGIGAQFGGKYFCHDVRVIRLPRHGASCPIGIGVSCSADRQVLAKINPTGVYLEELEHDPAQFLPTVKLDAPDAGEIMIDLSIGMEKVLEQVRKFPVKTRLLLNGPLIVARDIAHAMIVEQLDKTGQLPQYIKDFPIYYAGPAKRPDGYVSGSFGPTTAGRMDSYASKLMEHGASLITLAKGNRSRSFVNACKKFGGVYLGSVGGPAALIAEDCIESVEVIDFPQLGMEAVHKIIVKNFPAFVVVDAKGNDFYAQWSH
;
A
#
# COMPACT_ATOMS: atom_id res chain seq x y z
N MET A 1 22.32 -16.62 -59.29
CA MET A 1 21.56 -17.89 -59.39
C MET A 1 20.35 -17.75 -58.47
N ALA A 2 19.12 -17.57 -58.97
CA ALA A 2 18.29 -18.50 -59.75
C ALA A 2 17.92 -19.73 -58.87
N ILE A 3 16.68 -20.00 -58.46
CA ILE A 3 15.35 -20.14 -59.14
C ILE A 3 14.24 -19.92 -58.07
N PHE A 4 12.98 -19.48 -58.25
CA PHE A 4 12.07 -18.98 -59.31
C PHE A 4 11.09 -17.96 -58.63
N LEU A 5 10.25 -17.09 -59.22
CA LEU A 5 9.50 -16.96 -60.50
C LEU A 5 8.07 -17.56 -60.59
N LYS A 6 7.06 -16.73 -60.28
CA LYS A 6 5.84 -16.37 -61.07
C LYS A 6 5.01 -15.33 -60.28
N PHE A 7 4.67 -14.11 -60.73
CA PHE A 7 3.88 -13.66 -61.91
C PHE A 7 2.48 -14.30 -61.96
N ASN A 8 1.33 -13.61 -62.06
CA ASN A 8 0.91 -12.28 -62.56
C ASN A 8 -0.31 -11.75 -61.72
N ARG A 9 -0.86 -10.52 -61.76
CA ARG A 9 -0.60 -9.25 -62.49
C ARG A 9 -1.27 -8.01 -61.83
N ASN A 10 -1.00 -6.84 -62.41
CA ASN A 10 -1.64 -5.51 -62.37
C ASN A 10 -3.20 -5.52 -62.28
N ILE A 11 -3.89 -4.47 -61.81
CA ILE A 11 -4.07 -3.15 -62.47
C ILE A 11 -4.40 -2.01 -61.46
N ASN A 12 -3.91 -0.80 -61.74
CA ASN A 12 -4.28 0.44 -61.04
C ASN A 12 -5.69 0.94 -61.42
N TYR A 13 -6.43 1.50 -60.47
CA TYR A 13 -7.31 2.65 -60.75
C TYR A 13 -7.53 3.52 -59.51
N VAL A 14 -7.03 4.75 -59.55
CA VAL A 14 -7.39 5.81 -58.59
C VAL A 14 -8.62 6.55 -59.12
N LYS A 15 -9.70 6.60 -58.35
CA LYS A 15 -10.76 7.62 -58.50
C LYS A 15 -11.27 8.08 -57.14
N SER A 16 -11.48 9.39 -57.04
CA SER A 16 -12.09 10.08 -55.90
C SER A 16 -13.51 9.59 -55.63
N ILE A 17 -13.88 9.47 -54.35
CA ILE A 17 -15.28 9.28 -53.92
C ILE A 17 -15.67 10.46 -53.03
N ASN A 18 -16.74 11.16 -53.41
CA ASN A 18 -17.30 12.27 -52.64
C ASN A 18 -18.03 11.78 -51.39
N PHE A 19 -18.05 12.61 -50.35
CA PHE A 19 -18.96 12.45 -49.22
C PHE A 19 -20.42 12.57 -49.68
N GLY A 20 -21.27 11.60 -49.31
CA GLY A 20 -22.72 11.77 -49.41
C GLY A 20 -23.55 10.51 -49.63
N LYS A 21 -23.97 9.86 -48.54
CA LYS A 21 -25.34 9.30 -48.36
C LYS A 21 -25.58 8.87 -46.92
N LYS A 22 -26.85 8.98 -46.49
CA LYS A 22 -27.34 8.48 -45.19
C LYS A 22 -27.47 6.96 -45.24
N LEU A 23 -27.10 6.27 -44.18
CA LEU A 23 -27.44 4.86 -43.96
C LEU A 23 -28.75 4.77 -43.16
N ASN A 24 -29.79 4.22 -43.80
CA ASN A 24 -31.02 3.83 -43.11
C ASN A 24 -30.83 2.41 -42.54
N PHE A 25 -31.16 2.21 -41.27
CA PHE A 25 -31.37 0.87 -40.71
C PHE A 25 -32.86 0.53 -40.69
N SER A 26 -33.22 -0.61 -41.28
CA SER A 26 -34.58 -1.14 -41.26
C SER A 26 -34.84 -1.91 -39.97
N ILE A 27 -35.98 -1.67 -39.33
CA ILE A 27 -36.41 -2.38 -38.13
C ILE A 27 -37.11 -3.68 -38.54
N LEU A 28 -36.51 -4.83 -38.18
CA LEU A 28 -37.14 -6.14 -38.29
C LEU A 28 -38.12 -6.37 -37.12
N SER A 29 -39.30 -6.89 -37.43
CA SER A 29 -40.40 -7.04 -36.47
C SER A 29 -40.36 -8.38 -35.71
N THR A 30 -39.97 -8.34 -34.44
CA THR A 30 -40.10 -9.48 -33.51
C THR A 30 -41.39 -9.40 -32.69
N LYS A 31 -42.07 -10.55 -32.54
CA LYS A 31 -43.39 -10.64 -31.90
C LYS A 31 -43.31 -10.45 -30.39
N ILE A 32 -44.11 -9.53 -29.84
CA ILE A 32 -44.26 -9.35 -28.38
C ILE A 32 -45.17 -10.46 -27.83
N ILE A 33 -44.61 -11.34 -26.99
CA ILE A 33 -45.38 -12.31 -26.20
C ILE A 33 -45.88 -11.62 -24.92
N LYS A 34 -47.19 -11.41 -24.80
CA LYS A 34 -47.81 -10.84 -23.60
C LYS A 34 -47.96 -11.89 -22.50
N SER A 35 -47.04 -11.91 -21.53
CA SER A 35 -47.24 -12.65 -20.28
C SER A 35 -48.24 -11.92 -19.37
N ARG A 36 -49.34 -12.57 -18.99
CA ARG A 36 -50.26 -12.06 -17.96
C ARG A 36 -49.60 -12.21 -16.59
N ARG A 37 -49.24 -11.11 -15.94
CA ARG A 37 -48.99 -11.12 -14.48
C ARG A 37 -50.33 -11.24 -13.74
N MET A 38 -50.41 -12.17 -12.79
CA MET A 38 -51.50 -12.19 -11.81
C MET A 38 -51.34 -11.01 -10.84
N PHE A 39 -52.43 -10.28 -10.61
CA PHE A 39 -52.55 -9.43 -9.42
C PHE A 39 -53.14 -10.29 -8.29
N GLN A 40 -52.32 -10.64 -7.30
CA GLN A 40 -52.85 -11.08 -6.00
C GLN A 40 -53.23 -9.84 -5.20
N ASN A 41 -54.47 -9.82 -4.69
CA ASN A 41 -55.08 -8.63 -4.07
C ASN A 41 -55.38 -8.92 -2.59
N PRO A 42 -54.53 -8.50 -1.63
CA PRO A 42 -54.61 -8.90 -0.22
C PRO A 42 -55.62 -8.06 0.58
N CYS A 43 -56.91 -8.17 0.23
CA CYS A 43 -58.01 -7.54 0.95
C CYS A 43 -59.14 -8.55 1.24
N GLN A 44 -58.84 -9.57 2.06
CA GLN A 44 -59.88 -10.32 2.76
C GLN A 44 -60.33 -9.56 4.02
N ASN A 45 -61.60 -9.73 4.41
CA ASN A 45 -62.20 -9.21 5.64
C ASN A 45 -62.35 -7.67 5.78
N CYS A 46 -63.07 -7.03 4.85
CA CYS A 46 -63.77 -5.77 5.15
C CYS A 46 -65.29 -5.94 4.89
N LYS A 47 -66.09 -6.00 5.96
CA LYS A 47 -67.56 -6.16 5.89
C LYS A 47 -68.25 -4.79 5.94
N CYS A 48 -68.53 -4.19 4.78
CA CYS A 48 -69.36 -2.99 4.68
C CYS A 48 -70.69 -3.35 4.02
N ARG A 49 -71.81 -3.24 4.77
CA ARG A 49 -73.17 -3.46 4.25
C ARG A 49 -73.73 -2.16 3.66
N SER A 50 -74.67 -2.32 2.75
CA SER A 50 -75.50 -1.30 2.10
C SER A 50 -75.99 -0.15 2.98
N SER A 51 -75.78 1.10 2.56
CA SER A 51 -76.86 2.04 2.17
C SER A 51 -76.36 3.41 1.71
N ASN A 52 -77.08 4.00 0.75
CA ASN A 52 -77.21 5.42 0.35
C ASN A 52 -76.12 6.43 0.78
N SER A 53 -75.10 6.65 -0.06
CA SER A 53 -74.71 7.97 -0.61
C SER A 53 -73.34 7.92 -1.33
N PRO A 54 -73.15 8.58 -2.50
CA PRO A 54 -71.89 8.54 -3.25
C PRO A 54 -70.92 9.71 -2.93
N LEU A 55 -70.92 10.24 -1.70
CA LEU A 55 -69.98 11.29 -1.27
C LEU A 55 -69.53 11.09 0.18
N ASN A 56 -68.37 10.44 0.39
CA ASN A 56 -67.41 10.68 1.49
C ASN A 56 -66.26 9.64 1.52
N CYS A 57 -65.52 9.49 0.40
CA CYS A 57 -64.30 8.65 0.33
C CYS A 57 -63.08 9.38 -0.27
N TYR A 58 -63.16 10.70 -0.44
CA TYR A 58 -62.04 11.57 -0.86
C TYR A 58 -61.89 12.73 0.13
N ASN A 59 -61.54 12.39 1.37
CA ASN A 59 -60.95 13.30 2.36
C ASN A 59 -60.08 12.47 3.32
N ARG A 60 -58.96 11.98 2.78
CA ARG A 60 -57.72 11.90 3.54
C ARG A 60 -56.86 13.02 3.03
N ASP A 61 -56.48 13.94 3.91
CA ASP A 61 -55.46 14.92 3.60
C ASP A 61 -54.17 14.18 3.27
N PHE A 62 -53.81 14.16 1.99
CA PHE A 62 -52.40 14.16 1.60
C PHE A 62 -51.85 15.53 1.97
N SER A 63 -51.59 15.72 3.27
CA SER A 63 -50.79 16.83 3.75
C SER A 63 -49.51 16.87 2.92
N THR A 64 -49.25 18.00 2.27
CA THR A 64 -48.30 18.11 1.17
C THR A 64 -46.87 17.88 1.67
N SER A 65 -46.42 16.63 1.62
CA SER A 65 -45.25 16.14 2.35
C SER A 65 -43.92 16.61 1.75
N ASN A 66 -43.60 17.88 1.98
CA ASN A 66 -42.30 18.52 1.81
C ASN A 66 -41.55 18.26 0.48
N ASN A 67 -42.29 18.10 -0.63
CA ASN A 67 -41.74 18.25 -1.98
C ASN A 67 -41.49 19.74 -2.31
N LEU A 68 -40.74 20.43 -1.45
CA LEU A 68 -40.11 21.69 -1.81
C LEU A 68 -39.06 21.40 -2.91
N PRO A 69 -38.95 22.23 -3.95
CA PRO A 69 -37.90 22.06 -4.95
C PRO A 69 -36.54 22.21 -4.27
N VAL A 70 -35.66 21.23 -4.44
CA VAL A 70 -34.28 21.30 -3.94
C VAL A 70 -33.50 22.25 -4.84
N GLU A 71 -33.36 23.50 -4.43
CA GLU A 71 -32.53 24.47 -5.11
C GLU A 71 -31.06 24.02 -5.13
N PHE A 72 -30.36 24.30 -6.24
CA PHE A 72 -28.95 23.98 -6.36
C PHE A 72 -28.12 24.80 -5.36
N ASN A 73 -27.43 24.11 -4.46
CA ASN A 73 -26.55 24.73 -3.48
C ASN A 73 -25.09 24.33 -3.75
N SER A 74 -24.18 25.31 -3.79
CA SER A 74 -22.75 25.07 -4.04
C SER A 74 -22.09 24.14 -3.02
N LYS A 75 -22.67 23.98 -1.82
CA LYS A 75 -22.20 23.04 -0.79
C LYS A 75 -22.31 21.56 -1.19
N PHE A 76 -23.11 21.22 -2.20
CA PHE A 76 -23.19 19.87 -2.76
C PHE A 76 -22.03 19.52 -3.72
N VAL A 77 -21.16 20.48 -4.10
CA VAL A 77 -20.13 20.28 -5.15
C VAL A 77 -18.91 19.51 -4.63
N GLU A 78 -18.41 19.83 -3.43
CA GLU A 78 -17.18 19.26 -2.89
C GLU A 78 -17.46 18.12 -1.91
N VAL A 79 -17.18 16.86 -2.27
CA VAL A 79 -17.27 15.75 -1.30
C VAL A 79 -16.21 15.89 -0.20
N PHE A 80 -15.00 16.34 -0.53
CA PHE A 80 -13.99 16.73 0.45
C PHE A 80 -14.05 18.25 0.59
N PRO A 81 -14.68 18.80 1.63
CA PRO A 81 -14.82 20.24 1.75
C PRO A 81 -13.44 20.86 1.99
N LYS A 82 -13.15 21.97 1.30
CA LYS A 82 -12.03 22.85 1.69
C LYS A 82 -12.11 23.14 3.20
N SER A 83 -10.98 23.05 3.89
CA SER A 83 -10.90 23.22 5.34
C SER A 83 -11.53 24.55 5.75
N SER A 84 -12.51 24.51 6.67
CA SER A 84 -13.08 25.71 7.27
C SER A 84 -11.97 26.58 7.87
N GLN A 85 -12.06 27.91 7.73
CA GLN A 85 -11.08 28.87 8.26
C GLN A 85 -11.05 28.96 9.81
N ASN A 86 -11.56 27.94 10.51
CA ASN A 86 -11.64 27.84 11.96
C ASN A 86 -10.31 27.36 12.57
N GLY A 87 -9.28 28.21 12.49
CA GLY A 87 -8.16 28.26 13.45
C GLY A 87 -7.22 27.05 13.60
N SER A 88 -7.47 25.92 12.96
CA SER A 88 -6.58 24.75 12.98
C SER A 88 -5.40 24.98 12.04
N GLU A 89 -4.35 25.65 12.53
CA GLU A 89 -3.08 25.75 11.81
C GLU A 89 -2.53 24.35 11.51
N SER A 90 -2.10 24.13 10.27
CA SER A 90 -1.48 22.86 9.90
C SER A 90 -0.15 22.71 10.63
N LEU A 91 -0.04 21.71 11.50
CA LEU A 91 1.18 21.37 12.24
C LEU A 91 2.36 20.94 11.34
N VAL A 92 2.11 20.80 10.02
CA VAL A 92 3.13 20.47 9.02
C VAL A 92 4.07 21.66 8.84
N LYS A 93 5.29 21.53 9.37
CA LYS A 93 6.40 22.45 9.07
C LYS A 93 6.83 22.30 7.61
N PHE A 94 7.15 23.42 6.97
CA PHE A 94 7.60 23.47 5.59
C PHE A 94 8.95 24.18 5.48
N LYS A 95 9.94 23.50 4.91
CA LYS A 95 11.23 24.06 4.54
C LYS A 95 11.14 24.67 3.13
N ARG A 96 11.60 25.92 2.98
CA ARG A 96 11.76 26.57 1.67
C ARG A 96 12.95 25.96 0.93
N LEU A 97 12.80 25.73 -0.37
CA LEU A 97 13.85 25.25 -1.26
C LEU A 97 14.30 26.42 -2.13
N ASP A 98 15.28 27.18 -1.67
CA ASP A 98 15.62 28.48 -2.27
C ASP A 98 16.10 28.36 -3.72
N ASP A 99 16.92 27.35 -4.04
CA ASP A 99 17.41 27.11 -5.41
C ASP A 99 16.27 26.94 -6.42
N LEU A 100 15.23 26.18 -6.05
CA LEU A 100 14.05 25.97 -6.90
C LEU A 100 13.10 27.18 -6.85
N SER A 101 13.02 27.87 -5.71
CA SER A 101 12.24 29.11 -5.55
C SER A 101 12.74 30.21 -6.48
N ASN A 102 14.07 30.30 -6.68
CA ASN A 102 14.72 31.29 -7.53
C ASN A 102 14.43 31.10 -9.03
N LEU A 103 13.83 29.98 -9.44
CA LEU A 103 13.40 29.72 -10.82
C LEU A 103 11.96 30.21 -11.10
N LEU A 104 11.13 30.43 -10.07
CA LEU A 104 9.73 30.84 -10.23
C LEU A 104 9.60 32.26 -10.77
N ARG A 105 8.62 32.52 -11.65
CA ARG A 105 8.33 33.87 -12.17
C ARG A 105 6.84 34.13 -12.14
N VAL A 106 6.43 35.32 -11.71
CA VAL A 106 5.04 35.78 -11.85
C VAL A 106 4.94 36.61 -13.12
N THR A 107 4.10 36.18 -14.06
CA THR A 107 3.90 36.83 -15.36
C THR A 107 2.48 37.36 -15.45
N GLU A 108 2.33 38.63 -15.82
CA GLU A 108 1.02 39.20 -16.17
C GLU A 108 0.71 38.89 -17.65
N SER A 109 -0.54 38.51 -17.94
CA SER A 109 -0.99 38.13 -19.27
C SER A 109 -2.07 39.06 -19.81
N ASN A 110 -2.21 39.10 -21.13
CA ASN A 110 -3.26 39.87 -21.82
C ASN A 110 -4.67 39.25 -21.72
N LEU A 111 -4.84 38.21 -20.89
CA LEU A 111 -6.17 37.65 -20.59
C LEU A 111 -6.82 38.45 -19.48
N LEU A 112 -8.09 38.81 -19.66
CA LEU A 112 -8.88 39.53 -18.66
C LEU A 112 -9.74 38.57 -17.84
N LYS A 113 -9.86 38.82 -16.55
CA LYS A 113 -10.90 38.23 -15.69
C LYS A 113 -12.26 38.89 -15.94
N SER A 114 -13.31 38.33 -15.35
CA SER A 114 -14.66 38.92 -15.32
C SER A 114 -14.75 40.29 -14.62
N ASP A 115 -13.76 40.65 -13.80
CA ASP A 115 -13.62 41.98 -13.16
C ASP A 115 -12.87 43.00 -14.03
N GLY A 116 -12.40 42.61 -15.22
CA GLY A 116 -11.63 43.46 -16.14
C GLY A 116 -10.13 43.57 -15.81
N THR A 117 -9.63 42.88 -14.79
CA THR A 117 -8.18 42.86 -14.46
C THR A 117 -7.41 41.81 -15.25
N ASN A 118 -6.14 42.11 -15.57
CA ASN A 118 -5.22 41.14 -16.18
C ASN A 118 -5.04 39.90 -15.30
N VAL A 119 -5.02 38.72 -15.92
CA VAL A 119 -4.71 37.46 -15.25
C VAL A 119 -3.19 37.37 -15.05
N LYS A 120 -2.78 37.18 -13.79
CA LYS A 120 -1.39 36.87 -13.41
C LYS A 120 -1.24 35.37 -13.22
N PHE A 121 -0.22 34.80 -13.83
CA PHE A 121 0.16 33.39 -13.67
C PHE A 121 1.47 33.28 -12.90
N LEU A 122 1.56 32.30 -12.00
CA LEU A 122 2.84 31.81 -11.51
C LEU A 122 3.37 30.78 -12.52
N ASN A 123 4.43 31.14 -13.23
CA ASN A 123 5.17 30.21 -14.09
C ASN A 123 6.04 29.29 -13.22
N VAL A 124 5.85 27.98 -13.38
CA VAL A 124 6.56 26.90 -12.69
C VAL A 124 7.31 26.07 -13.73
N PRO A 125 8.63 26.31 -13.94
CA PRO A 125 9.42 25.59 -14.94
C PRO A 125 9.52 24.08 -14.70
N PRO A 126 9.72 23.26 -15.76
CA PRO A 126 9.92 21.80 -15.65
C PRO A 126 11.01 21.38 -14.65
N GLU A 127 12.06 22.18 -14.53
CA GLU A 127 13.20 21.97 -13.62
C GLU A 127 12.76 22.02 -12.16
N VAL A 128 11.78 22.87 -11.81
CA VAL A 128 11.22 22.97 -10.46
C VAL A 128 10.48 21.68 -10.10
N LEU A 129 9.60 21.20 -10.98
CA LEU A 129 8.85 19.96 -10.77
C LEU A 129 9.78 18.73 -10.69
N THR A 130 10.81 18.71 -11.55
CA THR A 130 11.85 17.66 -11.57
C THR A 130 12.65 17.64 -10.27
N GLY A 131 13.21 18.78 -9.88
CA GLY A 131 14.04 18.93 -8.69
C GLY A 131 13.27 18.68 -7.39
N LEU A 132 12.06 19.24 -7.28
CA LEU A 132 11.18 19.02 -6.12
C LEU A 132 10.83 17.54 -5.97
N THR A 133 10.44 16.86 -7.06
CA THR A 133 10.09 15.43 -7.03
C THR A 133 11.31 14.58 -6.67
N SER A 134 12.48 14.88 -7.24
CA SER A 134 13.72 14.14 -6.96
C SER A 134 14.16 14.28 -5.49
N LEU A 135 14.05 15.47 -4.91
CA LEU A 135 14.31 15.69 -3.48
C LEU A 135 13.26 15.00 -2.61
N ALA A 136 11.97 15.16 -2.91
CA ALA A 136 10.88 14.56 -2.15
C ALA A 136 11.00 13.02 -2.07
N PHE A 137 11.30 12.35 -3.19
CA PHE A 137 11.57 10.91 -3.19
C PHE A 137 12.90 10.52 -2.54
N SER A 138 13.90 11.40 -2.52
CA SER A 138 15.14 11.13 -1.80
C SER A 138 14.95 11.20 -0.28
N GLU A 139 14.27 12.22 0.23
CA GLU A 139 14.08 12.40 1.68
C GLU A 139 13.19 11.30 2.28
N ILE A 140 12.05 10.94 1.65
CA ILE A 140 11.14 9.90 2.20
C ILE A 140 11.71 8.49 2.19
N MET A 141 12.83 8.21 1.50
CA MET A 141 13.49 6.90 1.58
C MET A 141 14.42 6.78 2.79
N HIS A 142 14.85 7.92 3.34
CA HIS A 142 15.82 7.99 4.43
C HIS A 142 15.21 8.43 5.76
N PHE A 143 14.18 9.28 5.72
CA PHE A 143 13.53 9.85 6.90
C PHE A 143 12.06 9.47 7.03
N LEU A 144 11.52 9.70 8.23
CA LEU A 144 10.12 9.46 8.60
C LEU A 144 9.56 10.70 9.30
N ARG A 145 8.24 10.81 9.42
CA ARG A 145 7.61 11.87 10.21
C ARG A 145 7.91 11.71 11.70
N THR A 146 8.19 12.81 12.39
CA THR A 146 8.39 12.86 13.84
C THR A 146 7.25 12.17 14.62
N GLU A 147 5.99 12.27 14.16
CA GLU A 147 4.86 11.53 14.75
C GLU A 147 5.02 10.00 14.75
N HIS A 148 5.60 9.43 13.68
CA HIS A 148 5.76 7.98 13.53
C HIS A 148 6.82 7.47 14.52
N LEU A 149 7.97 8.15 14.56
CA LEU A 149 9.07 7.86 15.48
C LEU A 149 8.64 8.06 16.95
N ALA A 150 7.87 9.11 17.25
CA ALA A 150 7.28 9.33 18.56
C ALA A 150 6.31 8.21 18.98
N GLN A 151 5.60 7.57 18.03
CA GLN A 151 4.73 6.43 18.33
C GLN A 151 5.51 5.11 18.51
N LEU A 152 6.67 4.94 17.87
CA LEU A 152 7.62 3.85 18.19
C LEU A 152 8.26 4.06 19.57
N ARG A 153 8.69 5.28 19.92
CA ARG A 153 9.27 5.61 21.24
C ARG A 153 8.29 5.32 22.38
N LYS A 154 6.99 5.60 22.21
CA LYS A 154 5.96 5.35 23.24
C LYS A 154 5.81 3.88 23.66
N VAL A 155 6.22 2.93 22.81
CA VAL A 155 6.15 1.47 23.11
C VAL A 155 7.01 1.10 24.34
N PHE A 156 8.05 1.89 24.63
CA PHE A 156 8.95 1.67 25.76
C PHE A 156 8.47 2.32 27.08
N ASP A 157 7.54 3.29 27.00
CA ASP A 157 6.93 3.93 28.19
C ASP A 157 5.64 3.20 28.62
N ASP A 158 5.00 2.46 27.72
CA ASP A 158 3.79 1.68 27.98
C ASP A 158 4.14 0.37 28.72
N PRO A 159 3.65 0.15 29.95
CA PRO A 159 3.91 -1.08 30.71
C PRO A 159 3.21 -2.30 30.09
N GLU A 160 2.12 -2.12 29.35
CA GLU A 160 1.34 -3.20 28.73
C GLU A 160 1.90 -3.65 27.36
N SER A 161 2.92 -2.99 26.83
CA SER A 161 3.67 -3.51 25.67
C SER A 161 4.25 -4.88 25.98
N SER A 162 4.25 -5.78 24.98
CA SER A 162 5.05 -7.01 25.09
C SER A 162 6.54 -6.69 24.87
N ASP A 163 7.42 -7.59 25.32
CA ASP A 163 8.85 -7.44 25.03
C ASP A 163 9.16 -7.64 23.55
N ASN A 164 8.27 -8.31 22.80
CA ASN A 164 8.33 -8.38 21.34
C ASN A 164 7.88 -7.06 20.68
N ASP A 165 6.90 -6.33 21.23
CA ASP A 165 6.54 -4.98 20.78
C ASP A 165 7.76 -4.04 20.94
N ARG A 166 8.40 -4.10 22.11
CA ARG A 166 9.62 -3.32 22.44
C ARG A 166 10.80 -3.71 21.55
N PHE A 167 11.04 -5.01 21.35
CA PHE A 167 12.10 -5.52 20.47
C PHE A 167 11.91 -5.05 19.02
N VAL A 168 10.74 -5.25 18.42
CA VAL A 168 10.46 -4.82 17.04
C VAL A 168 10.58 -3.30 16.90
N SER A 169 10.07 -2.54 17.87
CA SER A 169 10.20 -1.07 17.87
C SER A 169 11.65 -0.60 17.98
N MET A 170 12.51 -1.33 18.72
CA MET A 170 13.95 -1.06 18.80
C MET A 170 14.63 -1.29 17.45
N GLN A 171 14.34 -2.40 16.77
CA GLN A 171 14.89 -2.67 15.43
C GLN A 171 14.46 -1.58 14.42
N LEU A 172 13.21 -1.13 14.47
CA LEU A 172 12.69 -0.07 13.60
C LEU A 172 13.35 1.30 13.88
N LEU A 173 13.53 1.68 15.15
CA LEU A 173 14.20 2.93 15.52
C LEU A 173 15.70 2.92 15.16
N LYS A 174 16.43 1.84 15.46
CA LYS A 174 17.83 1.66 15.02
C LYS A 174 17.96 1.77 13.50
N ASN A 175 17.06 1.12 12.76
CA ASN A 175 17.02 1.20 11.30
C ASN A 175 16.74 2.62 10.79
N ALA A 176 15.89 3.40 11.46
CA ALA A 176 15.68 4.82 11.12
C ALA A 176 16.98 5.63 11.32
N CYS A 177 17.77 5.34 12.36
CA CYS A 177 19.06 6.00 12.59
C CYS A 177 20.09 5.70 11.50
N ILE A 178 20.22 4.44 11.06
CA ILE A 178 21.09 4.06 9.93
C ILE A 178 20.59 4.70 8.62
N SER A 179 19.28 4.65 8.40
CA SER A 179 18.60 5.22 7.23
C SER A 179 18.82 6.73 7.07
N ALA A 180 18.84 7.47 8.19
CA ALA A 180 19.12 8.91 8.24
C ALA A 180 20.52 9.31 7.72
N GLY A 181 21.47 8.36 7.67
CA GLY A 181 22.78 8.55 7.04
C GLY A 181 22.76 8.79 5.52
N LYS A 182 21.59 8.73 4.87
CA LYS A 182 21.37 8.99 3.42
C LYS A 182 22.10 8.05 2.46
N VAL A 183 22.64 6.93 2.94
CA VAL A 183 23.31 5.89 2.11
C VAL A 183 22.39 4.69 1.87
N LEU A 184 21.90 4.06 2.93
CA LEU A 184 20.96 2.93 2.86
C LEU A 184 19.51 3.45 3.01
N PRO A 185 18.56 3.09 2.12
CA PRO A 185 17.14 3.41 2.33
C PRO A 185 16.56 2.57 3.46
N GLY A 186 15.66 3.13 4.27
CA GLY A 186 15.12 2.46 5.46
C GLY A 186 14.32 1.18 5.21
N CYS A 187 13.98 0.86 3.96
CA CYS A 187 13.35 -0.40 3.56
C CYS A 187 13.88 -0.84 2.19
N GLN A 188 14.13 -2.14 2.00
CA GLN A 188 14.58 -2.73 0.72
C GLN A 188 13.55 -2.57 -0.40
N ASP A 189 12.27 -2.55 -0.03
CA ASP A 189 11.18 -2.18 -0.91
C ASP A 189 11.00 -0.66 -0.89
N THR A 190 11.74 0.04 -1.76
CA THR A 190 11.54 1.48 -2.01
C THR A 190 10.17 1.78 -2.63
N GLY A 191 9.45 0.77 -3.14
CA GLY A 191 8.03 0.85 -3.50
C GLY A 191 7.74 1.54 -4.82
N THR A 192 6.46 1.73 -5.11
CA THR A 192 6.00 2.48 -6.28
C THR A 192 5.95 3.97 -5.94
N ALA A 193 6.46 4.79 -6.86
CA ALA A 193 6.38 6.24 -6.76
C ALA A 193 4.96 6.70 -7.15
N ILE A 194 4.27 7.37 -6.22
CA ILE A 194 2.94 7.95 -6.42
C ILE A 194 3.04 9.45 -6.13
N VAL A 195 2.47 10.27 -7.02
CA VAL A 195 2.43 11.73 -6.89
C VAL A 195 1.01 12.21 -7.14
N ILE A 196 0.40 12.84 -6.15
CA ILE A 196 -0.93 13.46 -6.25
C ILE A 196 -0.72 14.97 -6.18
N GLY A 197 -0.87 15.64 -7.32
CA GLY A 197 -0.77 17.10 -7.45
C GLY A 197 -2.14 17.77 -7.54
N LYS A 198 -2.28 18.97 -6.96
CA LYS A 198 -3.39 19.89 -7.24
C LYS A 198 -2.83 21.21 -7.75
N ARG A 199 -3.10 21.52 -9.02
CA ARG A 199 -2.61 22.72 -9.69
C ARG A 199 -3.64 23.84 -9.58
N GLY A 200 -3.26 24.95 -8.97
CA GLY A 200 -4.04 26.19 -8.97
C GLY A 200 -4.34 26.68 -10.40
N ASN A 201 -5.55 27.18 -10.64
CA ASN A 201 -5.98 27.70 -11.94
C ASN A 201 -5.14 28.92 -12.42
N PHE A 202 -4.33 29.52 -11.54
CA PHE A 202 -3.36 30.58 -11.87
C PHE A 202 -1.89 30.10 -11.88
N ILE A 203 -1.66 28.79 -11.96
CA ILE A 203 -0.34 28.21 -12.28
C ILE A 203 -0.22 28.06 -13.82
N PHE A 204 0.93 28.43 -14.38
CA PHE A 204 1.35 28.01 -15.70
C PHE A 204 2.52 27.03 -15.59
N SER A 205 2.37 25.84 -16.17
CA SER A 205 3.41 24.81 -16.22
C SER A 205 3.17 23.86 -17.40
N GLU A 206 4.25 23.32 -17.95
CA GLU A 206 4.24 22.50 -19.16
C GLU A 206 4.72 21.07 -18.89
N ASN A 207 3.99 20.10 -19.47
CA ASN A 207 4.29 18.66 -19.42
C ASN A 207 4.57 18.12 -18.00
N ASP A 208 3.84 18.63 -17.00
CA ASP A 208 4.01 18.37 -15.56
C ASP A 208 4.32 16.89 -15.23
N ALA A 209 3.55 15.96 -15.80
CA ALA A 209 3.67 14.53 -15.52
C ALA A 209 5.02 13.94 -16.01
N ASN A 210 5.58 14.43 -17.12
CA ASN A 210 6.91 14.04 -17.58
C ASN A 210 8.00 14.59 -16.65
N SER A 211 7.88 15.85 -16.24
CA SER A 211 8.83 16.52 -15.33
C SER A 211 8.87 15.85 -13.95
N ILE A 212 7.70 15.53 -13.40
CA ILE A 212 7.55 14.73 -12.17
C ILE A 212 8.17 13.33 -12.36
N THR A 213 7.84 12.63 -13.45
CA THR A 213 8.39 11.29 -13.75
C THR A 213 9.91 11.30 -13.92
N LYS A 214 10.47 12.38 -14.50
CA LYS A 214 11.92 12.59 -14.61
C LYS A 214 12.56 12.80 -13.22
N GLY A 215 11.91 13.54 -12.33
CA GLY A 215 12.35 13.66 -10.93
C GLY A 215 12.37 12.31 -10.19
N VAL A 216 11.37 11.44 -10.41
CA VAL A 216 11.38 10.07 -9.90
C VAL A 216 12.57 9.29 -10.46
N TYR A 217 12.77 9.31 -11.79
CA TYR A 217 13.89 8.65 -12.46
C TYR A 217 15.24 9.08 -11.87
N ASP A 218 15.47 10.39 -11.73
CA ASP A 218 16.74 10.92 -11.23
C ASP A 218 17.01 10.55 -9.76
N SER A 219 15.98 10.53 -8.92
CA SER A 219 16.10 10.02 -7.54
C SER A 219 16.46 8.54 -7.52
N TYR A 220 15.78 7.70 -8.32
CA TYR A 220 16.00 6.25 -8.32
C TYR A 220 17.30 5.81 -9.00
N MET A 221 17.75 6.51 -10.03
CA MET A 221 19.03 6.23 -10.70
C MET A 221 20.22 6.63 -9.81
N ASN A 222 20.20 7.84 -9.25
CA ASN A 222 21.34 8.44 -8.54
C ASN A 222 21.44 8.09 -7.04
N LYS A 223 20.52 7.26 -6.52
CA LYS A 223 20.52 6.78 -5.13
C LYS A 223 20.45 5.25 -5.06
N ASN A 224 20.73 4.68 -3.89
CA ASN A 224 20.82 3.24 -3.63
C ASN A 224 19.43 2.57 -3.50
N PHE A 225 18.48 2.96 -4.34
CA PHE A 225 17.08 2.52 -4.31
C PHE A 225 16.84 1.29 -5.20
N ARG A 226 15.65 0.67 -5.11
CA ARG A 226 15.35 -0.59 -5.81
C ARG A 226 14.36 -0.41 -6.95
N TYR A 227 14.72 -0.92 -8.13
CA TYR A 227 13.82 -0.99 -9.29
C TYR A 227 12.80 -2.12 -9.08
N SER A 228 11.57 -1.75 -8.77
CA SER A 228 10.51 -2.66 -8.29
C SER A 228 9.29 -2.73 -9.21
N GLN A 229 9.27 -1.99 -10.31
CA GLN A 229 8.19 -2.07 -11.31
C GLN A 229 8.54 -3.10 -12.40
N MET A 230 7.56 -3.96 -12.69
CA MET A 230 7.60 -4.91 -13.81
C MET A 230 6.73 -4.36 -14.94
N SER A 231 7.19 -4.51 -16.19
CA SER A 231 6.43 -4.20 -17.40
C SER A 231 5.99 -5.52 -18.02
N ALA A 232 4.67 -5.70 -18.14
CA ALA A 232 4.10 -6.78 -18.91
C ALA A 232 4.42 -6.60 -20.41
N LEU A 233 5.07 -7.60 -21.00
CA LEU A 233 5.34 -7.71 -22.44
C LEU A 233 4.20 -8.48 -23.14
N SER A 234 3.62 -9.45 -22.43
CA SER A 234 2.44 -10.22 -22.83
C SER A 234 1.55 -10.45 -21.60
N MET A 235 0.62 -11.42 -21.67
CA MET A 235 -0.20 -11.81 -20.51
C MET A 235 0.61 -12.51 -19.41
N TYR A 236 1.78 -13.07 -19.74
CA TYR A 236 2.57 -13.92 -18.84
C TYR A 236 4.05 -13.55 -18.76
N GLU A 237 4.57 -12.81 -19.74
CA GLU A 237 5.98 -12.41 -19.80
C GLU A 237 6.15 -10.99 -19.26
N GLU A 238 7.07 -10.80 -18.32
CA GLU A 238 7.39 -9.51 -17.72
C GLU A 238 8.88 -9.18 -17.80
N VAL A 239 9.21 -7.90 -17.80
CA VAL A 239 10.60 -7.42 -17.65
C VAL A 239 10.66 -6.27 -16.64
N ASN A 240 11.66 -6.28 -15.75
CA ASN A 240 11.89 -5.16 -14.82
C ASN A 240 12.30 -3.90 -15.61
N THR A 241 11.73 -2.74 -15.26
CA THR A 241 11.98 -1.49 -16.01
C THR A 241 13.34 -0.85 -15.74
N LYS A 242 14.12 -1.39 -14.79
CA LYS A 242 15.49 -0.96 -14.44
C LYS A 242 15.65 0.51 -14.01
N CYS A 243 14.53 1.19 -13.72
CA CYS A 243 14.50 2.58 -13.25
C CYS A 243 13.35 2.88 -12.26
N ASN A 244 12.55 1.87 -11.88
CA ASN A 244 11.33 2.00 -11.05
C ASN A 244 10.22 2.88 -11.64
N LEU A 245 10.23 3.13 -12.95
CA LEU A 245 9.11 3.71 -13.69
C LEU A 245 8.18 2.60 -14.24
N PRO A 246 6.90 2.90 -14.58
CA PRO A 246 6.22 4.20 -14.48
C PRO A 246 5.94 4.63 -13.03
N ALA A 247 5.81 5.94 -12.84
CA ALA A 247 5.25 6.51 -11.61
C ALA A 247 3.74 6.73 -11.79
N GLN A 248 2.96 6.60 -10.71
CA GLN A 248 1.54 6.96 -10.70
C GLN A 248 1.42 8.47 -10.46
N VAL A 249 1.16 9.25 -11.50
CA VAL A 249 1.01 10.71 -11.41
C VAL A 249 -0.45 11.09 -11.65
N GLU A 250 -1.10 11.66 -10.62
CA GLU A 250 -2.47 12.15 -10.68
C GLU A 250 -2.49 13.67 -10.47
N LEU A 251 -2.94 14.44 -11.46
CA LEU A 251 -2.97 15.90 -11.40
C LEU A 251 -4.42 16.42 -11.46
N TYR A 252 -4.79 17.26 -10.50
CA TYR A 252 -6.12 17.84 -10.33
C TYR A 252 -6.07 19.36 -10.50
N SER A 253 -7.15 19.98 -10.99
CA SER A 253 -7.30 21.44 -10.95
C SER A 253 -7.85 21.87 -9.59
N GLN A 254 -7.41 23.03 -9.09
CA GLN A 254 -8.00 23.71 -7.94
C GLN A 254 -7.98 25.23 -8.12
N ASP A 255 -8.71 25.96 -7.29
CA ASP A 255 -8.69 27.42 -7.32
C ASP A 255 -7.37 28.00 -6.77
N GLY A 256 -7.00 29.20 -7.22
CA GLY A 256 -5.87 29.96 -6.64
C GLY A 256 -4.52 29.80 -7.35
N THR A 257 -3.46 30.19 -6.62
CA THR A 257 -2.09 30.41 -7.11
C THR A 257 -1.09 29.33 -6.68
N ASP A 258 -1.58 28.26 -6.06
CA ASP A 258 -0.75 27.30 -5.33
C ASP A 258 -0.85 25.92 -5.99
N TYR A 259 0.31 25.30 -6.24
CA TYR A 259 0.45 23.93 -6.71
C TYR A 259 0.81 23.05 -5.50
N GLU A 260 -0.17 22.32 -4.96
CA GLU A 260 0.04 21.37 -3.86
C GLU A 260 0.46 20.01 -4.37
N PHE A 261 1.28 19.28 -3.60
CA PHE A 261 1.64 17.89 -3.88
C PHE A 261 1.61 17.02 -2.62
N LEU A 262 1.26 15.75 -2.80
CA LEU A 262 1.56 14.64 -1.89
C LEU A 262 2.39 13.61 -2.66
N PHE A 263 3.65 13.43 -2.25
CA PHE A 263 4.54 12.38 -2.74
C PHE A 263 4.45 11.16 -1.81
N ILE A 264 4.36 9.95 -2.35
CA ILE A 264 4.26 8.70 -1.58
C ILE A 264 5.16 7.62 -2.19
N ALA A 265 6.00 6.98 -1.39
CA ALA A 265 6.81 5.84 -1.78
C ALA A 265 6.19 4.54 -1.24
N LYS A 266 5.07 4.09 -1.84
CA LYS A 266 4.26 3.02 -1.23
C LYS A 266 4.85 1.63 -1.53
N GLY A 267 5.37 0.98 -0.49
CA GLY A 267 5.88 -0.40 -0.60
C GLY A 267 4.78 -1.39 -0.94
N GLY A 268 5.04 -2.31 -1.88
CA GLY A 268 4.06 -3.24 -2.44
C GLY A 268 3.40 -4.13 -1.38
N GLY A 269 4.14 -4.51 -0.34
CA GLY A 269 3.59 -5.27 0.80
C GLY A 269 2.45 -4.55 1.53
N SER A 270 2.45 -3.21 1.56
CA SER A 270 1.36 -2.39 2.11
C SER A 270 0.27 -2.06 1.09
N ALA A 271 0.63 -1.93 -0.20
CA ALA A 271 -0.33 -1.77 -1.28
C ALA A 271 -1.27 -3.00 -1.37
N ASN A 272 -0.70 -4.21 -1.29
CA ASN A 272 -1.41 -5.49 -1.31
C ASN A 272 -2.27 -5.76 -0.06
N LYS A 273 -2.26 -4.85 0.93
CA LYS A 273 -3.18 -4.83 2.08
C LYS A 273 -4.16 -3.66 2.02
N THR A 274 -4.44 -3.17 0.82
CA THR A 274 -5.56 -2.25 0.52
C THR A 274 -6.72 -3.08 -0.04
N PHE A 275 -7.82 -3.20 0.70
CA PHE A 275 -8.96 -4.07 0.39
C PHE A 275 -10.25 -3.29 0.13
N LEU A 276 -11.12 -3.85 -0.71
CA LEU A 276 -12.46 -3.35 -1.03
C LEU A 276 -13.51 -4.41 -0.67
N TYR A 277 -14.55 -3.99 0.02
CA TYR A 277 -15.70 -4.83 0.37
C TYR A 277 -16.99 -4.16 -0.06
N GLN A 278 -17.79 -4.82 -0.88
CA GLN A 278 -19.12 -4.33 -1.25
C GLN A 278 -20.13 -4.76 -0.18
N GLN A 279 -20.51 -3.82 0.69
CA GLN A 279 -21.51 -4.03 1.73
C GLN A 279 -22.82 -3.30 1.39
N THR A 280 -23.85 -3.52 2.22
CA THR A 280 -25.16 -2.86 2.10
C THR A 280 -25.47 -2.00 3.32
N LYS A 281 -26.64 -1.33 3.37
CA LYS A 281 -27.10 -0.59 4.56
C LYS A 281 -27.23 -1.48 5.81
N SER A 282 -27.34 -2.81 5.70
CA SER A 282 -27.43 -3.72 6.85
C SER A 282 -26.22 -3.61 7.79
N VAL A 283 -25.00 -3.49 7.25
CA VAL A 283 -23.77 -3.39 8.06
C VAL A 283 -23.67 -2.07 8.83
N LEU A 284 -24.42 -1.03 8.43
CA LEU A 284 -24.38 0.30 9.05
C LEU A 284 -25.26 0.36 10.31
N ASN A 285 -24.90 -0.47 11.29
CA ASN A 285 -25.20 -0.37 12.71
C ASN A 285 -23.92 -0.72 13.49
N GLU A 286 -23.74 -0.19 14.70
CA GLU A 286 -22.47 -0.25 15.42
C GLU A 286 -21.92 -1.67 15.57
N LYS A 287 -22.73 -2.61 16.09
CA LYS A 287 -22.28 -3.98 16.33
C LYS A 287 -21.83 -4.68 15.04
N MET A 288 -22.68 -4.71 14.02
CA MET A 288 -22.34 -5.41 12.77
C MET A 288 -21.17 -4.76 12.03
N LEU A 289 -21.01 -3.43 12.13
CA LEU A 289 -19.86 -2.72 11.56
C LEU A 289 -18.57 -3.09 12.28
N VAL A 290 -18.56 -3.07 13.62
CA VAL A 290 -17.40 -3.43 14.44
C VAL A 290 -17.03 -4.90 14.24
N ASP A 291 -17.99 -5.83 14.31
CA ASP A 291 -17.75 -7.26 14.08
C ASP A 291 -17.09 -7.48 12.69
N PHE A 292 -17.73 -6.96 11.64
CA PHE A 292 -17.23 -7.08 10.26
C PHE A 292 -15.82 -6.50 10.09
N LEU A 293 -15.58 -5.28 10.59
CA LEU A 293 -14.28 -4.63 10.47
C LEU A 293 -13.20 -5.40 11.23
N MET A 294 -13.47 -5.86 12.45
CA MET A 294 -12.48 -6.61 13.23
C MET A 294 -12.13 -7.95 12.58
N ASP A 295 -13.07 -8.63 11.94
CA ASP A 295 -12.77 -9.84 11.16
C ASP A 295 -11.88 -9.51 9.95
N GLN A 296 -12.18 -8.44 9.20
CA GLN A 296 -11.34 -8.04 8.07
C GLN A 296 -9.94 -7.56 8.50
N ILE A 297 -9.84 -6.83 9.62
CA ILE A 297 -8.59 -6.32 10.18
C ILE A 297 -7.64 -7.48 10.55
N LYS A 298 -8.14 -8.60 11.07
CA LYS A 298 -7.31 -9.81 11.29
C LYS A 298 -6.67 -10.32 9.99
N THR A 299 -7.39 -10.29 8.87
CA THR A 299 -6.87 -10.76 7.56
C THR A 299 -5.75 -9.90 6.97
N ILE A 300 -5.56 -8.66 7.48
CA ILE A 300 -4.36 -7.87 7.21
C ILE A 300 -3.13 -8.65 7.70
N GLY A 301 -3.21 -9.22 8.91
CA GLY A 301 -2.14 -9.96 9.57
C GLY A 301 -0.87 -9.13 9.73
N THR A 302 0.26 -9.80 9.96
CA THR A 302 1.57 -9.16 10.11
C THR A 302 2.31 -9.00 8.78
N SER A 303 1.68 -9.47 7.70
CA SER A 303 2.20 -9.53 6.33
C SER A 303 2.63 -8.20 5.69
N ALA A 304 2.22 -7.04 6.23
CA ALA A 304 2.59 -5.72 5.72
C ALA A 304 3.54 -4.92 6.64
N CYS A 305 4.13 -5.53 7.68
CA CYS A 305 5.00 -4.86 8.68
C CYS A 305 4.24 -3.85 9.58
N PRO A 306 3.49 -4.33 10.59
CA PRO A 306 3.01 -3.50 11.69
C PRO A 306 4.17 -3.02 12.61
N PRO A 307 3.95 -1.99 13.45
CA PRO A 307 2.66 -1.35 13.74
C PRO A 307 2.10 -0.53 12.55
N TYR A 308 0.79 -0.57 12.36
CA TYR A 308 0.13 0.07 11.21
C TYR A 308 -0.45 1.45 11.53
N HIS A 309 -0.40 2.37 10.56
CA HIS A 309 -1.37 3.47 10.45
C HIS A 309 -2.59 2.93 9.69
N LEU A 310 -3.62 2.51 10.42
CA LEU A 310 -4.80 1.83 9.85
C LEU A 310 -5.80 2.86 9.31
N ALA A 311 -6.25 2.69 8.06
CA ALA A 311 -7.26 3.53 7.42
C ALA A 311 -8.49 2.72 7.05
N ILE A 312 -9.66 3.22 7.42
CA ILE A 312 -10.97 2.65 7.13
C ILE A 312 -11.82 3.74 6.47
N VAL A 313 -12.48 3.39 5.36
CA VAL A 313 -13.39 4.29 4.65
C VAL A 313 -14.73 3.61 4.48
N ILE A 314 -15.80 4.29 4.90
CA ILE A 314 -17.15 3.74 4.92
C ILE A 314 -18.04 4.58 4.00
N GLY A 315 -18.52 3.96 2.92
CA GLY A 315 -19.18 4.65 1.82
C GLY A 315 -18.18 5.18 0.78
N GLY A 316 -18.72 5.88 -0.20
CA GLY A 316 -18.04 6.40 -1.38
C GLY A 316 -19.05 6.52 -2.53
N LEU A 317 -18.82 7.45 -3.45
CA LEU A 317 -19.63 7.53 -4.68
C LEU A 317 -19.30 6.37 -5.64
N SER A 318 -18.08 5.83 -5.55
CA SER A 318 -17.61 4.68 -6.32
C SER A 318 -16.51 3.90 -5.58
N SER A 319 -16.09 2.77 -6.14
CA SER A 319 -15.12 1.85 -5.53
C SER A 319 -13.71 2.46 -5.51
N GLU A 320 -13.29 3.02 -6.65
CA GLU A 320 -12.02 3.69 -6.83
C GLU A 320 -11.91 4.98 -6.01
N MET A 321 -13.01 5.73 -5.84
CA MET A 321 -13.06 6.84 -4.88
C MET A 321 -12.86 6.34 -3.44
N THR A 322 -13.50 5.23 -3.07
CA THR A 322 -13.35 4.63 -1.72
C THR A 322 -11.89 4.25 -1.47
N LEU A 323 -11.25 3.53 -2.40
CA LEU A 323 -9.86 3.08 -2.27
C LEU A 323 -8.84 4.23 -2.34
N LYS A 324 -9.07 5.26 -3.15
CA LYS A 324 -8.25 6.48 -3.11
C LYS A 324 -8.36 7.19 -1.76
N THR A 325 -9.55 7.25 -1.18
CA THR A 325 -9.76 7.82 0.16
C THR A 325 -9.01 7.01 1.23
N VAL A 326 -8.99 5.67 1.13
CA VAL A 326 -8.18 4.82 2.02
C VAL A 326 -6.69 5.16 1.91
N LYS A 327 -6.18 5.37 0.68
CA LYS A 327 -4.78 5.77 0.46
C LYS A 327 -4.46 7.09 1.18
N LEU A 328 -5.26 8.13 0.93
CA LEU A 328 -5.08 9.46 1.50
C LEU A 328 -5.20 9.45 3.03
N ALA A 329 -6.19 8.74 3.58
CA ALA A 329 -6.34 8.56 5.03
C ALA A 329 -5.14 7.82 5.65
N SER A 330 -4.61 6.77 4.99
CA SER A 330 -3.42 6.05 5.48
C SER A 330 -2.15 6.90 5.50
N CYS A 331 -2.10 7.98 4.71
CA CYS A 331 -0.99 8.93 4.64
C CYS A 331 -1.23 10.18 5.51
N LYS A 332 -2.26 10.17 6.37
CA LYS A 332 -2.74 11.29 7.21
C LYS A 332 -3.14 12.57 6.44
N TYR A 333 -3.42 12.45 5.14
CA TYR A 333 -3.75 13.58 4.27
C TYR A 333 -5.15 14.17 4.55
N LEU A 334 -6.01 13.42 5.25
CA LEU A 334 -7.41 13.77 5.52
C LEU A 334 -7.65 14.12 7.00
N ASP A 335 -6.59 14.33 7.77
CA ASP A 335 -6.65 14.54 9.22
C ASP A 335 -7.40 15.82 9.63
N THR A 336 -7.44 16.82 8.74
CA THR A 336 -8.12 18.13 8.90
C THR A 336 -9.56 18.16 8.37
N LEU A 337 -10.13 17.01 7.98
CA LEU A 337 -11.56 16.95 7.63
C LEU A 337 -12.45 17.31 8.84
N PRO A 338 -13.68 17.83 8.60
CA PRO A 338 -14.68 17.98 9.64
C PRO A 338 -14.90 16.68 10.41
N THR A 339 -15.25 16.77 11.70
CA THR A 339 -15.46 15.60 12.57
C THR A 339 -16.91 15.15 12.67
N GLN A 340 -17.82 15.80 11.92
CA GLN A 340 -19.25 15.51 11.88
C GLN A 340 -19.77 15.60 10.44
N GLY A 341 -20.71 14.73 10.09
CA GLY A 341 -21.39 14.75 8.80
C GLY A 341 -22.49 15.83 8.72
N ASN A 342 -22.99 16.08 7.52
CA ASN A 342 -24.06 17.05 7.27
C ASN A 342 -25.02 16.60 6.15
N THR A 343 -26.02 17.43 5.86
CA THR A 343 -27.05 17.18 4.82
C THR A 343 -26.57 17.36 3.39
N PHE A 344 -25.40 17.96 3.16
CA PHE A 344 -24.83 18.19 1.83
C PHE A 344 -24.01 16.99 1.32
N GLY A 345 -23.79 15.98 2.15
CA GLY A 345 -23.07 14.76 1.77
C GLY A 345 -21.55 14.92 1.74
N ASN A 346 -21.00 15.90 2.47
CA ASN A 346 -19.54 16.05 2.59
C ASN A 346 -18.94 14.92 3.46
N ALA A 347 -17.65 14.64 3.26
CA ALA A 347 -16.85 13.68 4.00
C ALA A 347 -16.55 14.18 5.42
N PHE A 348 -16.48 13.26 6.39
CA PHE A 348 -16.05 13.57 7.76
C PHE A 348 -15.17 12.46 8.36
N ARG A 349 -14.39 12.83 9.37
CA ARG A 349 -13.49 11.95 10.14
C ARG A 349 -14.13 11.57 11.49
N ASP A 350 -14.33 10.29 11.75
CA ASP A 350 -15.01 9.80 12.95
C ASP A 350 -14.03 9.47 14.08
N LEU A 351 -13.71 10.48 14.91
CA LEU A 351 -12.76 10.36 16.02
C LEU A 351 -13.21 9.38 17.11
N ASN A 352 -14.53 9.19 17.29
CA ASN A 352 -15.03 8.23 18.28
C ASN A 352 -14.78 6.81 17.77
N PHE A 353 -15.12 6.54 16.51
CA PHE A 353 -14.93 5.22 15.91
C PHE A 353 -13.44 4.89 15.68
N GLU A 354 -12.58 5.89 15.41
CA GLU A 354 -11.11 5.73 15.45
C GLU A 354 -10.62 5.17 16.78
N ASN A 355 -11.09 5.73 17.90
CA ASN A 355 -10.71 5.25 19.24
C ASN A 355 -11.25 3.84 19.53
N THR A 356 -12.52 3.56 19.18
CA THR A 356 -13.12 2.22 19.36
C THR A 356 -12.38 1.13 18.58
N ILE A 357 -11.98 1.41 17.33
CA ILE A 357 -11.20 0.46 16.54
C ILE A 357 -9.76 0.37 17.07
N LEU A 358 -9.13 1.48 17.48
CA LEU A 358 -7.77 1.46 18.02
C LEU A 358 -7.66 0.61 19.30
N GLN A 359 -8.61 0.75 20.23
CA GLN A 359 -8.69 -0.11 21.43
C GLN A 359 -8.80 -1.59 21.03
N LYS A 360 -9.68 -1.91 20.07
CA LYS A 360 -9.85 -3.30 19.60
C LYS A 360 -8.61 -3.86 18.90
N THR A 361 -7.88 -3.05 18.13
CA THR A 361 -6.59 -3.46 17.54
C THR A 361 -5.47 -3.67 18.57
N ARG A 362 -5.64 -3.17 19.80
CA ARG A 362 -4.75 -3.44 20.94
C ARG A 362 -5.20 -4.68 21.72
N GLU A 363 -6.51 -4.87 21.89
CA GLU A 363 -7.14 -6.04 22.52
C GLU A 363 -6.87 -7.36 21.76
N ILE A 364 -6.75 -7.37 20.43
CA ILE A 364 -6.55 -8.62 19.66
C ILE A 364 -5.25 -9.35 19.98
N GLY A 365 -4.21 -8.69 20.50
CA GLY A 365 -2.95 -9.35 20.90
C GLY A 365 -1.96 -9.70 19.77
N ILE A 366 -2.22 -9.35 18.51
CA ILE A 366 -1.29 -9.63 17.38
C ILE A 366 0.03 -8.85 17.51
N GLY A 367 -0.02 -7.65 18.09
CA GLY A 367 1.14 -6.80 18.39
C GLY A 367 1.94 -6.32 17.19
N ALA A 368 3.08 -5.72 17.48
CA ALA A 368 4.09 -5.37 16.49
C ALA A 368 4.78 -6.66 16.02
N GLN A 369 4.14 -7.34 15.06
CA GLN A 369 4.62 -8.53 14.35
C GLN A 369 4.62 -9.83 15.18
N PHE A 370 5.14 -9.83 16.41
CA PHE A 370 5.36 -11.06 17.18
C PHE A 370 4.59 -11.09 18.51
N GLY A 371 3.31 -10.70 18.49
CA GLY A 371 2.41 -10.79 19.63
C GLY A 371 2.57 -9.65 20.64
N GLY A 372 1.46 -9.03 21.06
CA GLY A 372 1.45 -7.87 21.93
C GLY A 372 0.34 -6.88 21.61
N LYS A 373 0.53 -5.64 22.07
CA LYS A 373 -0.45 -4.55 22.03
C LYS A 373 -0.36 -3.72 20.74
N TYR A 374 0.83 -3.58 20.15
CA TYR A 374 1.09 -2.58 19.11
C TYR A 374 0.86 -3.08 17.66
N PHE A 375 -0.31 -3.65 17.38
CA PHE A 375 -0.69 -3.98 16.00
C PHE A 375 -0.93 -2.73 15.14
N CYS A 376 -1.48 -1.67 15.74
CA CYS A 376 -1.67 -0.36 15.12
C CYS A 376 -1.02 0.74 15.98
N HIS A 377 -0.35 1.68 15.30
CA HIS A 377 0.07 2.96 15.85
C HIS A 377 -1.18 3.78 16.21
N ASP A 378 -1.92 4.16 15.17
CA ASP A 378 -3.17 4.91 15.22
C ASP A 378 -4.13 4.45 14.10
N VAL A 379 -5.36 4.96 14.12
CA VAL A 379 -6.42 4.65 13.15
C VAL A 379 -6.93 5.94 12.51
N ARG A 380 -7.44 5.86 11.28
CA ARG A 380 -8.24 6.89 10.59
C ARG A 380 -9.54 6.29 10.08
N VAL A 381 -10.68 6.91 10.40
CA VAL A 381 -12.01 6.46 9.93
C VAL A 381 -12.68 7.60 9.18
N ILE A 382 -12.79 7.48 7.85
CA ILE A 382 -13.46 8.48 7.01
C ILE A 382 -14.82 7.97 6.57
N ARG A 383 -15.86 8.74 6.84
CA ARG A 383 -17.24 8.46 6.43
C ARG A 383 -17.60 9.33 5.23
N LEU A 384 -18.00 8.68 4.13
CA LEU A 384 -18.30 9.32 2.83
C LEU A 384 -19.82 9.30 2.50
N PRO A 385 -20.29 10.16 1.58
CA PRO A 385 -21.59 9.93 0.93
C PRO A 385 -21.60 8.58 0.20
N ARG A 386 -22.79 8.03 -0.07
CA ARG A 386 -22.95 6.77 -0.81
C ARG A 386 -24.25 6.77 -1.60
N HIS A 387 -24.27 6.07 -2.73
CA HIS A 387 -25.53 5.78 -3.43
C HIS A 387 -26.46 4.93 -2.54
N GLY A 388 -27.78 5.12 -2.63
CA GLY A 388 -28.76 4.50 -1.72
C GLY A 388 -28.64 2.98 -1.60
N ALA A 389 -28.44 2.30 -2.74
CA ALA A 389 -28.31 0.85 -2.84
C ALA A 389 -26.89 0.30 -2.58
N SER A 390 -25.91 1.16 -2.28
CA SER A 390 -24.48 0.79 -2.28
C SER A 390 -23.81 1.19 -0.96
N CYS A 391 -22.92 0.36 -0.42
CA CYS A 391 -22.06 0.72 0.70
C CYS A 391 -20.67 0.09 0.54
N PRO A 392 -19.81 0.62 -0.37
CA PRO A 392 -18.42 0.18 -0.42
C PRO A 392 -17.75 0.51 0.93
N ILE A 393 -16.93 -0.42 1.42
CA ILE A 393 -16.04 -0.21 2.55
C ILE A 393 -14.62 -0.53 2.09
N GLY A 394 -13.70 0.40 2.33
CA GLY A 394 -12.28 0.23 2.06
C GLY A 394 -11.50 0.11 3.36
N ILE A 395 -10.50 -0.76 3.39
CA ILE A 395 -9.56 -0.90 4.52
C ILE A 395 -8.13 -0.91 3.95
N GLY A 396 -7.20 -0.22 4.59
CA GLY A 396 -5.80 -0.21 4.16
C GLY A 396 -4.85 0.29 5.25
N VAL A 397 -3.55 0.19 5.00
CA VAL A 397 -2.53 0.54 6.00
C VAL A 397 -1.38 1.38 5.42
N SER A 398 -0.77 2.21 6.26
CA SER A 398 0.66 2.48 6.16
C SER A 398 1.42 1.56 7.12
N CYS A 399 2.64 1.19 6.72
CA CYS A 399 3.49 0.24 7.42
C CYS A 399 4.66 0.97 8.09
N SER A 400 5.58 0.23 8.74
CA SER A 400 6.81 0.78 9.31
C SER A 400 7.70 1.57 8.32
N ALA A 401 7.48 1.42 7.02
CA ALA A 401 8.00 2.33 6.00
C ALA A 401 6.94 3.39 5.67
N ASP A 402 6.68 4.30 6.63
CA ASP A 402 5.64 5.34 6.52
C ASP A 402 6.13 6.54 5.70
N ARG A 403 6.22 6.34 4.38
CA ARG A 403 6.94 7.22 3.46
C ARG A 403 6.00 8.08 2.60
N GLN A 404 5.68 9.26 3.11
CA GLN A 404 5.07 10.34 2.36
C GLN A 404 5.62 11.70 2.77
N VAL A 405 5.56 12.68 1.86
CA VAL A 405 5.91 14.08 2.13
C VAL A 405 5.01 15.02 1.32
N LEU A 406 4.55 16.08 1.95
CA LEU A 406 3.80 17.17 1.34
C LEU A 406 4.74 18.19 0.69
N ALA A 407 4.28 18.85 -0.36
CA ALA A 407 4.95 20.03 -0.90
C ALA A 407 3.94 21.06 -1.40
N LYS A 408 4.40 22.30 -1.57
CA LYS A 408 3.65 23.35 -2.26
C LYS A 408 4.57 24.29 -3.04
N ILE A 409 4.10 24.75 -4.18
CA ILE A 409 4.73 25.80 -4.99
C ILE A 409 3.76 26.97 -5.06
N ASN A 410 4.19 28.17 -4.69
CA ASN A 410 3.36 29.37 -4.72
C ASN A 410 4.21 30.63 -4.94
N PRO A 411 3.63 31.85 -5.00
CA PRO A 411 4.38 33.07 -5.32
C PRO A 411 5.51 33.44 -4.35
N THR A 412 5.59 32.84 -3.15
CA THR A 412 6.70 33.07 -2.21
C THR A 412 7.81 32.01 -2.29
N GLY A 413 7.60 30.89 -2.98
CA GLY A 413 8.65 29.89 -3.21
C GLY A 413 8.15 28.46 -3.44
N VAL A 414 9.12 27.56 -3.46
CA VAL A 414 8.94 26.10 -3.45
C VAL A 414 9.18 25.61 -2.03
N TYR A 415 8.29 24.77 -1.51
CA TYR A 415 8.30 24.31 -0.13
C TYR A 415 8.09 22.79 -0.04
N LEU A 416 8.84 22.12 0.82
CA LEU A 416 8.73 20.70 1.13
C LEU A 416 8.47 20.52 2.64
N GLU A 417 7.64 19.55 3.02
CA GLU A 417 7.41 19.19 4.42
C GLU A 417 8.72 18.74 5.08
N GLU A 418 8.95 19.20 6.31
CA GLU A 418 10.12 18.88 7.11
C GLU A 418 9.92 17.53 7.83
N LEU A 419 10.78 16.55 7.52
CA LEU A 419 10.80 15.22 8.15
C LEU A 419 11.80 15.19 9.29
N GLU A 420 11.78 14.11 10.10
CA GLU A 420 12.72 13.97 11.20
C GLU A 420 14.13 13.62 10.70
N HIS A 421 15.10 14.48 10.97
CA HIS A 421 16.50 14.29 10.56
C HIS A 421 17.40 13.79 11.70
N ASP A 422 16.96 13.92 12.96
CA ASP A 422 17.58 13.24 14.11
C ASP A 422 16.60 12.22 14.70
N PRO A 423 16.50 11.00 14.13
CA PRO A 423 15.71 9.93 14.73
C PRO A 423 16.33 9.36 16.01
N ALA A 424 17.58 9.68 16.35
CA ALA A 424 18.25 9.11 17.53
C ALA A 424 17.66 9.64 18.84
N GLN A 425 17.09 10.85 18.84
CA GLN A 425 16.29 11.39 19.96
C GLN A 425 15.09 10.49 20.34
N PHE A 426 14.65 9.59 19.46
CA PHE A 426 13.55 8.64 19.69
C PHE A 426 14.01 7.26 20.17
N LEU A 427 15.32 7.03 20.34
CA LEU A 427 15.82 5.83 21.01
C LEU A 427 15.51 5.92 22.52
N PRO A 428 15.05 4.84 23.16
CA PRO A 428 14.86 4.80 24.62
C PRO A 428 16.22 4.73 25.32
N THR A 429 16.31 5.29 26.54
CA THR A 429 17.51 5.24 27.37
C THR A 429 17.94 3.80 27.62
N VAL A 430 19.19 3.47 27.29
CA VAL A 430 19.76 2.14 27.51
C VAL A 430 19.82 1.84 29.00
N LYS A 431 19.20 0.75 29.43
CA LYS A 431 19.40 0.15 30.76
C LYS A 431 20.51 -0.88 30.64
N LEU A 432 21.63 -0.66 31.33
CA LEU A 432 22.80 -1.54 31.27
C LEU A 432 22.52 -2.92 31.89
N ASP A 433 21.62 -2.98 32.87
CA ASP A 433 21.26 -4.19 33.62
C ASP A 433 20.11 -5.00 32.96
N ALA A 434 19.87 -4.81 31.65
CA ALA A 434 18.90 -5.62 30.92
C ALA A 434 19.43 -7.06 30.79
N PRO A 435 18.69 -8.08 31.28
CA PRO A 435 19.18 -9.47 31.24
C PRO A 435 19.31 -9.96 29.80
N ASP A 436 20.38 -10.72 29.57
CA ASP A 436 20.72 -11.25 28.25
C ASP A 436 19.57 -12.10 27.71
N ALA A 437 19.08 -11.78 26.51
CA ALA A 437 17.66 -11.92 26.21
C ALA A 437 17.22 -13.34 25.75
N GLY A 438 17.98 -14.37 26.15
CA GLY A 438 17.70 -15.79 25.91
C GLY A 438 17.78 -16.21 24.43
N GLU A 439 18.48 -15.44 23.59
CA GLU A 439 18.54 -15.69 22.15
C GLU A 439 19.39 -16.91 21.80
N ILE A 440 18.82 -17.84 21.03
CA ILE A 440 19.48 -19.11 20.73
C ILE A 440 20.25 -19.00 19.42
N MET A 441 21.57 -19.11 19.49
CA MET A 441 22.46 -19.14 18.32
C MET A 441 22.26 -20.43 17.51
N ILE A 442 21.95 -20.28 16.22
CA ILE A 442 21.93 -21.35 15.23
C ILE A 442 23.07 -21.10 14.24
N ASP A 443 23.99 -22.05 14.16
CA ASP A 443 25.01 -22.10 13.11
C ASP A 443 24.41 -22.83 11.89
N LEU A 444 24.34 -22.14 10.76
CA LEU A 444 23.84 -22.64 9.48
C LEU A 444 24.93 -23.37 8.66
N SER A 445 26.21 -23.25 9.05
CA SER A 445 27.34 -23.83 8.31
C SER A 445 27.51 -25.34 8.52
N ILE A 446 26.91 -25.90 9.58
CA ILE A 446 27.02 -27.32 9.97
C ILE A 446 26.34 -28.32 9.00
N GLY A 447 25.65 -27.81 7.97
CA GLY A 447 24.94 -28.58 6.94
C GLY A 447 23.45 -28.78 7.24
N MET A 448 22.60 -28.65 6.22
CA MET A 448 21.14 -28.52 6.35
C MET A 448 20.48 -29.56 7.26
N GLU A 449 20.89 -30.82 7.20
CA GLU A 449 20.31 -31.89 8.04
C GLU A 449 20.45 -31.60 9.54
N LYS A 450 21.64 -31.18 9.99
CA LYS A 450 21.91 -30.85 11.40
C LYS A 450 21.25 -29.54 11.81
N VAL A 451 21.25 -28.54 10.92
CA VAL A 451 20.52 -27.27 11.14
C VAL A 451 19.03 -27.55 11.35
N LEU A 452 18.45 -28.39 10.50
CA LEU A 452 17.05 -28.79 10.56
C LEU A 452 16.76 -29.64 11.80
N GLU A 453 17.64 -30.56 12.19
CA GLU A 453 17.53 -31.31 13.45
C GLU A 453 17.58 -30.39 14.67
N GLN A 454 18.47 -29.40 14.69
CA GLN A 454 18.57 -28.40 15.76
C GLN A 454 17.31 -27.52 15.83
N VAL A 455 16.92 -26.90 14.71
CA VAL A 455 15.79 -25.97 14.66
C VAL A 455 14.45 -26.65 14.97
N ARG A 456 14.26 -27.92 14.58
CA ARG A 456 13.06 -28.74 14.90
C ARG A 456 12.83 -28.98 16.40
N LYS A 457 13.83 -28.75 17.25
CA LYS A 457 13.72 -28.94 18.71
C LYS A 457 12.96 -27.80 19.39
N PHE A 458 12.94 -26.60 18.79
CA PHE A 458 12.33 -25.41 19.39
C PHE A 458 10.85 -25.29 19.06
N PRO A 459 10.00 -24.90 20.03
CA PRO A 459 8.59 -24.61 19.77
C PRO A 459 8.43 -23.27 19.03
N VAL A 460 7.22 -23.02 18.53
CA VAL A 460 6.83 -21.68 18.08
C VAL A 460 7.00 -20.64 19.20
N LYS A 461 7.20 -19.37 18.81
CA LYS A 461 7.56 -18.22 19.68
C LYS A 461 9.02 -18.15 20.12
N THR A 462 9.82 -19.21 20.01
CA THR A 462 11.26 -19.16 20.33
C THR A 462 12.01 -18.23 19.39
N ARG A 463 12.89 -17.37 19.93
CA ARG A 463 13.74 -16.43 19.19
C ARG A 463 15.14 -17.00 18.98
N LEU A 464 15.66 -16.83 17.78
CA LEU A 464 16.90 -17.40 17.26
C LEU A 464 17.78 -16.28 16.67
N LEU A 465 19.10 -16.48 16.74
CA LEU A 465 20.10 -15.70 16.00
C LEU A 465 20.79 -16.62 14.99
N LEU A 466 20.62 -16.34 13.70
CA LEU A 466 21.14 -17.16 12.62
C LEU A 466 22.52 -16.67 12.15
N ASN A 467 23.44 -17.60 11.95
CA ASN A 467 24.82 -17.31 11.54
C ASN A 467 25.25 -18.28 10.42
N GLY A 468 25.94 -17.81 9.39
CA GLY A 468 26.36 -18.62 8.24
C GLY A 468 25.47 -18.46 6.99
N PRO A 469 25.43 -19.45 6.09
CA PRO A 469 24.86 -19.29 4.74
C PRO A 469 23.33 -19.34 4.68
N LEU A 470 22.76 -18.43 3.89
CA LEU A 470 21.37 -18.44 3.42
C LEU A 470 21.30 -18.32 1.89
N ILE A 471 20.28 -18.93 1.29
CA ILE A 471 19.94 -18.74 -0.12
C ILE A 471 18.77 -17.77 -0.22
N VAL A 472 18.92 -16.70 -0.98
CA VAL A 472 17.86 -15.73 -1.22
C VAL A 472 17.15 -16.07 -2.51
N ALA A 473 15.85 -16.31 -2.43
CA ALA A 473 14.98 -16.49 -3.59
C ALA A 473 13.57 -15.99 -3.28
N ARG A 474 12.88 -15.45 -4.27
CA ARG A 474 11.51 -14.92 -4.12
C ARG A 474 10.66 -15.20 -5.36
N ASP A 475 9.64 -14.41 -5.60
CA ASP A 475 8.48 -14.69 -6.47
C ASP A 475 8.86 -15.28 -7.84
N ILE A 476 9.62 -14.56 -8.67
CA ILE A 476 9.96 -15.03 -10.02
C ILE A 476 10.92 -16.23 -9.98
N ALA A 477 11.93 -16.20 -9.10
CA ALA A 477 12.87 -17.31 -8.94
C ALA A 477 12.18 -18.61 -8.49
N HIS A 478 11.19 -18.53 -7.59
CA HIS A 478 10.40 -19.70 -7.17
C HIS A 478 9.57 -20.26 -8.33
N ALA A 479 8.96 -19.40 -9.16
CA ALA A 479 8.24 -19.85 -10.34
C ALA A 479 9.18 -20.59 -11.32
N MET A 480 10.35 -20.02 -11.63
CA MET A 480 11.34 -20.65 -12.51
C MET A 480 11.89 -21.98 -11.96
N ILE A 481 12.20 -22.05 -10.67
CA ILE A 481 12.69 -23.27 -10.00
C ILE A 481 11.64 -24.39 -10.04
N VAL A 482 10.36 -24.07 -9.83
CA VAL A 482 9.29 -25.07 -9.88
C VAL A 482 8.97 -25.47 -11.32
N GLU A 483 9.03 -24.55 -12.27
CA GLU A 483 8.91 -24.87 -13.69
C GLU A 483 10.07 -25.76 -14.18
N GLN A 484 11.30 -25.55 -13.69
CA GLN A 484 12.43 -26.44 -13.94
C GLN A 484 12.19 -27.84 -13.37
N LEU A 485 11.65 -27.95 -12.16
CA LEU A 485 11.25 -29.25 -11.58
C LEU A 485 10.19 -29.95 -12.45
N ASP A 486 9.15 -29.23 -12.89
CA ASP A 486 8.11 -29.80 -13.76
C ASP A 486 8.65 -30.28 -15.12
N LYS A 487 9.67 -29.60 -15.67
CA LYS A 487 10.29 -29.96 -16.95
C LYS A 487 11.36 -31.06 -16.86
N THR A 488 12.02 -31.22 -15.71
CA THR A 488 13.25 -32.04 -15.60
C THR A 488 13.24 -33.10 -14.50
N GLY A 489 12.30 -33.03 -13.55
CA GLY A 489 12.33 -33.84 -12.32
C GLY A 489 13.44 -33.46 -11.33
N GLN A 490 14.21 -32.40 -11.62
CA GLN A 490 15.37 -31.98 -10.83
C GLN A 490 15.17 -30.58 -10.23
N LEU A 491 15.83 -30.35 -9.10
CA LEU A 491 15.91 -29.05 -8.42
C LEU A 491 17.39 -28.67 -8.28
N PRO A 492 17.73 -27.36 -8.38
CA PRO A 492 19.07 -26.89 -8.06
C PRO A 492 19.50 -27.33 -6.66
N GLN A 493 20.77 -27.70 -6.49
CA GLN A 493 21.23 -28.26 -5.22
C GLN A 493 21.21 -27.22 -4.08
N TYR A 494 21.42 -25.93 -4.40
CA TYR A 494 21.49 -24.86 -3.41
C TYR A 494 20.21 -24.69 -2.56
N ILE A 495 19.01 -24.98 -3.07
CA ILE A 495 17.75 -24.91 -2.28
C ILE A 495 17.49 -26.13 -1.37
N LYS A 496 18.38 -27.13 -1.42
CA LYS A 496 18.41 -28.29 -0.51
C LYS A 496 19.49 -28.14 0.55
N ASP A 497 20.62 -27.53 0.19
CA ASP A 497 21.80 -27.39 1.06
C ASP A 497 21.66 -26.30 2.14
N PHE A 498 20.73 -25.34 1.98
CA PHE A 498 20.61 -24.15 2.83
C PHE A 498 19.15 -23.73 3.07
N PRO A 499 18.87 -22.98 4.16
CA PRO A 499 17.58 -22.31 4.36
C PRO A 499 17.32 -21.24 3.29
N ILE A 500 16.05 -21.09 2.90
CA ILE A 500 15.65 -20.12 1.87
C ILE A 500 15.11 -18.84 2.52
N TYR A 501 15.83 -17.73 2.34
CA TYR A 501 15.42 -16.38 2.70
C TYR A 501 14.59 -15.74 1.58
N TYR A 502 13.36 -15.34 1.87
CA TYR A 502 12.54 -14.62 0.91
C TYR A 502 12.79 -13.12 1.04
N ALA A 503 13.69 -12.59 0.20
CA ALA A 503 14.00 -11.17 0.12
C ALA A 503 14.41 -10.77 -1.30
N GLY A 504 14.62 -9.48 -1.53
CA GLY A 504 15.14 -8.92 -2.78
C GLY A 504 15.77 -7.56 -2.50
N PRO A 505 17.09 -7.38 -2.71
CA PRO A 505 17.85 -6.28 -2.13
C PRO A 505 17.61 -4.95 -2.86
N ALA A 506 17.86 -3.84 -2.17
CA ALA A 506 18.11 -2.55 -2.82
C ALA A 506 19.49 -2.52 -3.50
N LYS A 507 19.78 -1.49 -4.31
CA LYS A 507 21.11 -1.32 -4.91
C LYS A 507 22.17 -1.24 -3.79
N ARG A 508 23.29 -1.94 -3.97
CA ARG A 508 24.43 -1.90 -3.05
C ARG A 508 25.18 -0.56 -3.20
N PRO A 509 25.36 0.22 -2.13
CA PRO A 509 26.23 1.40 -2.15
C PRO A 509 27.70 1.03 -2.40
N ASP A 510 28.49 1.98 -2.91
CA ASP A 510 29.94 1.82 -2.99
C ASP A 510 30.56 1.74 -1.58
N GLY A 511 31.47 0.79 -1.37
CA GLY A 511 32.09 0.52 -0.06
C GLY A 511 31.26 -0.35 0.90
N TYR A 512 29.98 -0.60 0.61
CA TYR A 512 29.09 -1.40 1.46
C TYR A 512 29.03 -2.87 0.99
N VAL A 513 28.81 -3.80 1.93
CA VAL A 513 28.62 -5.23 1.63
C VAL A 513 27.31 -5.48 0.87
N SER A 514 26.24 -4.81 1.30
CA SER A 514 24.88 -4.98 0.78
C SER A 514 24.16 -3.64 0.66
N GLY A 515 23.14 -3.58 -0.21
CA GLY A 515 22.07 -2.59 -0.06
C GLY A 515 21.07 -3.08 0.97
N SER A 516 20.13 -2.23 1.39
CA SER A 516 19.08 -2.60 2.35
C SER A 516 18.37 -3.90 1.93
N PHE A 517 18.25 -4.88 2.83
CA PHE A 517 17.95 -6.28 2.46
C PHE A 517 16.96 -7.00 3.39
N GLY A 518 15.90 -6.31 3.81
CA GLY A 518 14.85 -6.89 4.67
C GLY A 518 13.96 -7.96 3.99
N PRO A 519 13.17 -8.70 4.77
CA PRO A 519 12.32 -9.79 4.29
C PRO A 519 11.10 -9.32 3.47
N THR A 520 10.68 -10.14 2.49
CA THR A 520 9.40 -10.01 1.78
C THR A 520 8.31 -10.92 2.39
N THR A 521 7.05 -10.69 2.00
CA THR A 521 5.89 -11.35 2.60
C THR A 521 5.84 -12.85 2.26
N ALA A 522 5.88 -13.69 3.29
CA ALA A 522 6.03 -15.14 3.18
C ALA A 522 4.91 -15.84 2.40
N GLY A 523 3.65 -15.43 2.65
CA GLY A 523 2.45 -16.06 2.10
C GLY A 523 2.37 -16.13 0.57
N ARG A 524 3.16 -15.33 -0.17
CA ARG A 524 3.16 -15.37 -1.64
C ARG A 524 3.85 -16.61 -2.22
N MET A 525 4.70 -17.28 -1.44
CA MET A 525 5.42 -18.50 -1.84
C MET A 525 4.76 -19.79 -1.29
N ASP A 526 3.60 -19.71 -0.64
CA ASP A 526 2.93 -20.85 0.00
C ASP A 526 2.49 -21.93 -0.99
N SER A 527 2.16 -21.54 -2.23
CA SER A 527 1.80 -22.43 -3.34
C SER A 527 2.91 -23.43 -3.70
N TYR A 528 4.17 -23.02 -3.59
CA TYR A 528 5.33 -23.84 -3.95
C TYR A 528 5.77 -24.78 -2.81
N ALA A 529 5.46 -24.43 -1.56
CA ALA A 529 6.09 -25.03 -0.38
C ALA A 529 5.91 -26.55 -0.28
N SER A 530 4.67 -27.06 -0.42
CA SER A 530 4.42 -28.51 -0.34
C SER A 530 5.19 -29.30 -1.41
N LYS A 531 5.34 -28.74 -2.61
CA LYS A 531 6.00 -29.38 -3.75
C LYS A 531 7.52 -29.39 -3.59
N LEU A 532 8.10 -28.28 -3.13
CA LEU A 532 9.54 -28.19 -2.85
C LEU A 532 9.95 -29.10 -1.68
N MET A 533 9.18 -29.11 -0.59
CA MET A 533 9.43 -29.95 0.59
C MET A 533 9.33 -31.46 0.27
N GLU A 534 8.42 -31.86 -0.62
CA GLU A 534 8.30 -33.24 -1.11
C GLU A 534 9.56 -33.72 -1.87
N HIS A 535 10.31 -32.78 -2.47
CA HIS A 535 11.57 -33.03 -3.18
C HIS A 535 12.81 -32.66 -2.35
N GLY A 536 12.66 -32.52 -1.03
CA GLY A 536 13.75 -32.27 -0.07
C GLY A 536 14.30 -30.84 -0.04
N ALA A 537 13.62 -29.88 -0.68
CA ALA A 537 14.03 -28.47 -0.73
C ALA A 537 13.13 -27.58 0.15
N SER A 538 13.56 -26.35 0.45
CA SER A 538 12.72 -25.36 1.17
C SER A 538 12.27 -25.83 2.57
N LEU A 539 13.02 -26.75 3.20
CA LEU A 539 12.67 -27.34 4.50
C LEU A 539 12.82 -26.37 5.68
N ILE A 540 13.65 -25.33 5.53
CA ILE A 540 13.67 -24.15 6.41
C ILE A 540 13.46 -22.92 5.52
N THR A 541 12.51 -22.08 5.90
CA THR A 541 12.20 -20.82 5.19
C THR A 541 12.29 -19.64 6.14
N LEU A 542 12.79 -18.51 5.66
CA LEU A 542 13.00 -17.28 6.45
C LEU A 542 12.36 -16.10 5.69
N ALA A 543 11.41 -15.40 6.31
CA ALA A 543 10.66 -14.32 5.65
C ALA A 543 9.92 -13.46 6.70
N LYS A 544 8.91 -12.67 6.31
CA LYS A 544 8.03 -11.96 7.27
C LYS A 544 6.54 -12.17 6.98
N GLY A 545 5.73 -12.03 8.04
CA GLY A 545 4.28 -12.18 8.01
C GLY A 545 3.80 -13.58 8.40
N ASN A 546 2.50 -13.69 8.67
CA ASN A 546 1.76 -14.94 8.81
C ASN A 546 1.67 -15.71 7.47
N ARG A 547 1.45 -17.03 7.53
CA ARG A 547 1.33 -17.93 6.37
C ARG A 547 0.00 -18.71 6.40
N SER A 548 -0.35 -19.32 5.27
CA SER A 548 -1.62 -20.05 5.10
C SER A 548 -1.63 -21.43 5.76
N ARG A 549 -2.83 -21.99 5.97
CA ARG A 549 -2.99 -23.32 6.58
C ARG A 549 -2.41 -24.45 5.74
N SER A 550 -2.35 -24.32 4.40
CA SER A 550 -1.69 -25.29 3.54
C SER A 550 -0.18 -25.32 3.76
N PHE A 551 0.46 -24.17 3.99
CA PHE A 551 1.87 -24.11 4.37
C PHE A 551 2.13 -24.78 5.73
N VAL A 552 1.28 -24.54 6.74
CA VAL A 552 1.37 -25.21 8.06
C VAL A 552 1.21 -26.72 7.94
N ASN A 553 0.28 -27.19 7.10
CA ASN A 553 0.10 -28.62 6.82
C ASN A 553 1.30 -29.23 6.07
N ALA A 554 1.95 -28.50 5.16
CA ALA A 554 3.18 -28.93 4.50
C ALA A 554 4.34 -29.06 5.48
N CYS A 555 4.53 -28.08 6.38
CA CYS A 555 5.49 -28.16 7.48
C CYS A 555 5.26 -29.41 8.33
N LYS A 556 4.01 -29.72 8.67
CA LYS A 556 3.66 -30.95 9.41
C LYS A 556 3.90 -32.25 8.63
N LYS A 557 3.65 -32.28 7.31
CA LYS A 557 3.83 -33.47 6.47
C LYS A 557 5.30 -33.83 6.25
N PHE A 558 6.15 -32.82 6.02
CA PHE A 558 7.56 -33.02 5.64
C PHE A 558 8.56 -32.60 6.74
N GLY A 559 8.06 -32.20 7.91
CA GLY A 559 8.86 -31.66 9.00
C GLY A 559 9.55 -30.34 8.67
N GLY A 560 8.95 -29.50 7.82
CA GLY A 560 9.47 -28.17 7.49
C GLY A 560 9.32 -27.16 8.63
N VAL A 561 10.07 -26.06 8.59
CA VAL A 561 10.01 -24.96 9.57
C VAL A 561 9.95 -23.60 8.87
N TYR A 562 9.20 -22.66 9.44
CA TYR A 562 9.21 -21.26 9.02
C TYR A 562 9.69 -20.35 10.16
N LEU A 563 10.71 -19.55 9.82
CA LEU A 563 11.33 -18.54 10.66
C LEU A 563 10.85 -17.15 10.22
N GLY A 564 10.22 -16.41 11.13
CA GLY A 564 9.80 -15.03 10.92
C GLY A 564 10.90 -14.07 11.34
N SER A 565 11.48 -13.34 10.39
CA SER A 565 12.34 -12.17 10.64
C SER A 565 11.50 -10.91 10.80
N VAL A 566 12.05 -9.88 11.43
CA VAL A 566 11.39 -8.58 11.59
C VAL A 566 11.26 -7.91 10.22
N GLY A 567 10.04 -7.60 9.81
CA GLY A 567 9.74 -6.86 8.59
C GLY A 567 9.87 -5.37 8.81
N GLY A 568 10.62 -4.68 7.95
CA GLY A 568 10.86 -3.23 8.07
C GLY A 568 12.34 -2.83 8.18
N PRO A 569 13.12 -3.36 9.14
CA PRO A 569 14.47 -2.85 9.46
C PRO A 569 15.56 -3.30 8.45
N ALA A 570 15.39 -2.92 7.19
CA ALA A 570 16.19 -3.43 6.07
C ALA A 570 17.59 -2.84 5.95
N ALA A 571 17.80 -1.59 6.38
CA ALA A 571 19.13 -0.99 6.43
C ALA A 571 19.94 -1.59 7.59
N LEU A 572 19.31 -1.75 8.76
CA LEU A 572 19.90 -2.43 9.92
C LEU A 572 20.32 -3.88 9.60
N ILE A 573 19.47 -4.64 8.90
CA ILE A 573 19.82 -6.00 8.44
C ILE A 573 21.03 -5.98 7.46
N ALA A 574 21.15 -4.95 6.61
CA ALA A 574 22.25 -4.85 5.66
C ALA A 574 23.58 -4.39 6.28
N GLU A 575 23.52 -3.61 7.36
CA GLU A 575 24.68 -3.11 8.11
C GLU A 575 25.20 -4.13 9.13
N ASP A 576 24.33 -4.59 10.04
CA ASP A 576 24.72 -5.38 11.22
C ASP A 576 24.76 -6.90 10.94
N CYS A 577 24.00 -7.39 9.94
CA CYS A 577 23.70 -8.82 9.82
C CYS A 577 24.16 -9.52 8.53
N ILE A 578 24.69 -8.82 7.51
CA ILE A 578 25.08 -9.42 6.23
C ILE A 578 26.59 -9.22 5.98
N GLU A 579 27.33 -10.32 5.95
CA GLU A 579 28.80 -10.33 5.77
C GLU A 579 29.22 -10.55 4.30
N SER A 580 28.34 -11.10 3.44
CA SER A 580 28.56 -11.14 1.99
C SER A 580 27.27 -11.29 1.16
N VAL A 581 27.32 -10.87 -0.12
CA VAL A 581 26.26 -11.09 -1.11
C VAL A 581 26.86 -11.50 -2.46
N GLU A 582 26.45 -12.67 -2.96
CA GLU A 582 26.82 -13.24 -4.26
C GLU A 582 25.54 -13.50 -5.07
N VAL A 583 25.54 -13.26 -6.39
CA VAL A 583 24.47 -13.71 -7.29
C VAL A 583 24.88 -15.06 -7.87
N ILE A 584 24.10 -16.10 -7.61
CA ILE A 584 24.45 -17.49 -8.01
C ILE A 584 23.58 -18.05 -9.14
N ASP A 585 22.37 -17.50 -9.34
CA ASP A 585 21.47 -17.96 -10.41
C ASP A 585 20.52 -16.85 -10.87
N PHE A 586 19.99 -16.98 -12.08
CA PHE A 586 19.08 -16.05 -12.76
C PHE A 586 19.46 -14.54 -12.67
N PRO A 587 20.72 -14.14 -12.97
CA PRO A 587 21.19 -12.76 -12.82
C PRO A 587 20.37 -11.73 -13.64
N GLN A 588 19.70 -12.16 -14.71
CA GLN A 588 18.80 -11.32 -15.51
C GLN A 588 17.61 -10.75 -14.74
N LEU A 589 17.23 -11.35 -13.61
CA LEU A 589 16.10 -10.93 -12.76
C LEU A 589 16.44 -9.74 -11.84
N GLY A 590 17.71 -9.32 -11.75
CA GLY A 590 18.13 -8.22 -10.90
C GLY A 590 17.84 -8.49 -9.42
N MET A 591 16.91 -7.75 -8.82
CA MET A 591 16.55 -7.90 -7.39
C MET A 591 15.70 -9.14 -7.05
N GLU A 592 15.29 -9.93 -8.07
CA GLU A 592 14.68 -11.25 -7.88
C GLU A 592 15.57 -12.40 -8.37
N ALA A 593 16.86 -12.14 -8.62
CA ALA A 593 17.85 -13.19 -8.86
C ALA A 593 18.05 -14.07 -7.62
N VAL A 594 18.64 -15.25 -7.80
CA VAL A 594 19.03 -16.08 -6.64
C VAL A 594 20.36 -15.58 -6.11
N HIS A 595 20.37 -15.19 -4.84
CA HIS A 595 21.60 -14.81 -4.14
C HIS A 595 22.03 -15.89 -3.16
N LYS A 596 23.33 -15.96 -2.89
CA LYS A 596 23.88 -16.57 -1.69
C LYS A 596 24.38 -15.45 -0.80
N ILE A 597 24.01 -15.49 0.49
CA ILE A 597 24.48 -14.52 1.48
C ILE A 597 25.08 -15.26 2.68
N ILE A 598 26.10 -14.68 3.29
CA ILE A 598 26.54 -15.06 4.64
C ILE A 598 25.93 -14.04 5.61
N VAL A 599 25.28 -14.52 6.66
CA VAL A 599 24.70 -13.69 7.72
C VAL A 599 25.30 -13.97 9.08
N LYS A 600 25.14 -13.03 9.99
CA LYS A 600 25.59 -13.11 11.38
C LYS A 600 24.59 -12.44 12.30
N ASN A 601 24.38 -13.00 13.49
CA ASN A 601 23.44 -12.51 14.49
C ASN A 601 22.05 -12.17 13.90
N PHE A 602 21.61 -12.86 12.85
CA PHE A 602 20.42 -12.46 12.10
C PHE A 602 19.15 -12.85 12.90
N PRO A 603 18.30 -11.89 13.32
CA PRO A 603 17.21 -12.18 14.24
C PRO A 603 16.00 -12.83 13.54
N ALA A 604 15.51 -13.93 14.12
CA ALA A 604 14.32 -14.62 13.66
C ALA A 604 13.53 -15.28 14.82
N PHE A 605 12.25 -15.54 14.59
CA PHE A 605 11.37 -16.29 15.52
C PHE A 605 10.89 -17.57 14.84
N VAL A 606 10.77 -18.68 15.58
CA VAL A 606 10.06 -19.87 15.11
C VAL A 606 8.57 -19.53 15.01
N VAL A 607 8.06 -19.44 13.78
CA VAL A 607 6.67 -19.07 13.50
C VAL A 607 5.81 -20.30 13.21
N VAL A 608 6.30 -21.24 12.39
CA VAL A 608 5.65 -22.54 12.19
C VAL A 608 6.66 -23.65 12.44
N ASP A 609 6.32 -24.60 13.30
CA ASP A 609 7.19 -25.75 13.60
C ASP A 609 6.86 -27.00 12.76
N ALA A 610 7.77 -27.97 12.80
CA ALA A 610 7.65 -29.25 12.10
C ALA A 610 6.51 -30.16 12.61
N LYS A 611 5.79 -29.76 13.67
CA LYS A 611 4.65 -30.49 14.25
C LYS A 611 3.31 -29.90 13.74
N GLY A 612 3.36 -28.77 13.04
CA GLY A 612 2.20 -28.03 12.54
C GLY A 612 1.60 -27.06 13.55
N ASN A 613 2.36 -26.66 14.57
CA ASN A 613 2.01 -25.52 15.41
C ASN A 613 2.35 -24.23 14.65
N ASP A 614 1.51 -23.20 14.78
CA ASP A 614 1.68 -21.88 14.17
C ASP A 614 1.51 -20.80 15.25
N PHE A 615 2.47 -19.88 15.33
CA PHE A 615 2.45 -18.70 16.18
C PHE A 615 1.13 -17.94 16.05
N TYR A 616 0.61 -17.82 14.82
CA TYR A 616 -0.55 -17.01 14.49
C TYR A 616 -1.89 -17.76 14.56
N ALA A 617 -1.90 -19.04 14.93
CA ALA A 617 -3.07 -19.91 14.81
C ALA A 617 -4.34 -19.37 15.51
N GLN A 618 -4.19 -18.61 16.60
CA GLN A 618 -5.30 -18.03 17.36
C GLN A 618 -5.94 -16.78 16.71
N TRP A 619 -5.37 -16.25 15.63
CA TRP A 619 -5.90 -15.12 14.85
C TRP A 619 -6.19 -15.47 13.39
N SER A 620 -5.82 -16.68 12.96
CA SER A 620 -6.13 -17.24 11.66
C SER A 620 -7.54 -17.82 11.65
N HIS A 621 -8.27 -17.60 10.56
CA HIS A 621 -9.58 -18.20 10.27
C HIS A 621 -9.42 -19.37 9.27
#